data_AF-A0A7S3QLD6-F1
#
_entry.id   AF-A0A7S3QLD6-F1
#
_cell.length_a   1.000
_cell.length_b   1.000
_cell.length_c   1.000
_cell.angle_alpha   90.00
_cell.angle_beta   90.00
_cell.angle_gamma   90.00
#
_symmetry.space_group_name_H-M   'P 1'
#
loop_
_entity.id
_entity.type
_entity.pdbx_description
1 polymer ?
#
loop_
_entity_poly.entity_id
_entity_poly.type
_entity_poly.pdbx_seq_one_letter_code
_entity_poly.pdbx_strand_id
1 'polypeptide(L)'
;GDRELEDLMQPTQTQSQGALMFSNPMVLRTMIANMKSGIEFVRVIESSEVEIRKLLTVHDAGNIKEAIHLITLWKQRGLPSADSALRRTWALIFLRDEAVRDAVVDAFYNQ
;
A
#
# COMPACT_ATOMS: atom_id res chain seq x y z
N GLY A 1 -35.55 -0.20 -39.36
CA GLY A 1 -34.22 0.00 -39.96
C GLY A 1 -33.44 1.02 -39.19
N ASP A 2 -33.89 2.28 -39.17
CA ASP A 2 -33.00 3.39 -38.77
C ASP A 2 -33.10 3.86 -37.30
N ARG A 3 -34.15 3.49 -36.57
CA ARG A 3 -34.35 3.97 -35.17
C ARG A 3 -33.49 3.24 -34.13
N GLU A 4 -33.11 1.97 -34.38
CA GLU A 4 -32.28 1.21 -33.44
C GLU A 4 -30.80 1.64 -33.48
N LEU A 5 -30.33 2.22 -34.59
CA LEU A 5 -28.98 2.77 -34.71
C LEU A 5 -28.83 4.14 -34.01
N GLU A 6 -29.90 4.92 -33.89
CA GLU A 6 -29.90 6.21 -33.19
C GLU A 6 -29.81 6.03 -31.65
N ASP A 7 -30.48 5.02 -31.09
CA ASP A 7 -30.39 4.71 -29.65
C ASP A 7 -29.03 4.11 -29.24
N LEU A 8 -28.31 3.48 -30.17
CA LEU A 8 -26.95 2.95 -29.97
C LEU A 8 -25.85 4.04 -30.04
N MET A 9 -26.17 5.23 -30.55
CA MET A 9 -25.22 6.36 -30.65
C MET A 9 -25.37 7.40 -29.53
N GLN A 10 -26.31 7.22 -28.60
CA GLN A 10 -26.39 8.11 -27.44
C GLN A 10 -25.25 7.79 -26.48
N PRO A 11 -24.42 8.78 -26.08
CA PRO A 11 -23.37 8.56 -25.11
C PRO A 11 -24.00 8.01 -23.83
N THR A 12 -23.60 6.81 -23.43
CA THR A 12 -24.11 6.13 -22.25
C THR A 12 -23.89 7.05 -21.05
N GLN A 13 -24.86 7.20 -20.14
CA GLN A 13 -24.81 8.18 -19.03
C GLN A 13 -23.49 8.15 -18.22
N THR A 14 -22.83 6.99 -18.15
CA THR A 14 -21.50 6.81 -17.54
C THR A 14 -20.37 7.53 -18.29
N GLN A 15 -20.41 7.58 -19.63
CA GLN A 15 -19.45 8.33 -20.45
C GLN A 15 -19.65 9.84 -20.33
N SER A 16 -20.90 10.30 -20.25
CA SER A 16 -21.24 11.71 -20.02
C SER A 16 -20.73 12.22 -18.66
N GLN A 17 -20.93 11.45 -17.59
CA GLN A 17 -20.43 11.81 -16.26
C GLN A 17 -18.90 11.82 -16.18
N GLY A 18 -18.22 10.82 -16.75
CA GLY A 18 -16.76 10.80 -16.82
C GLY A 18 -16.20 12.00 -17.59
N ALA A 19 -16.76 12.27 -18.77
CA ALA A 19 -16.37 13.42 -19.58
C ALA A 19 -16.55 14.75 -18.83
N LEU A 20 -17.67 14.96 -18.14
CA LEU A 20 -17.93 16.18 -17.36
C LEU A 20 -16.98 16.32 -16.15
N MET A 21 -16.59 15.22 -15.50
CA MET A 21 -15.67 15.22 -14.36
C MET A 21 -14.24 15.63 -14.77
N PHE A 22 -13.78 15.21 -15.95
CA PHE A 22 -12.49 15.62 -16.53
C PHE A 22 -12.56 16.93 -17.34
N SER A 23 -13.75 17.49 -17.57
CA SER A 23 -13.94 18.78 -18.26
C SER A 23 -13.83 19.98 -17.33
N ASN A 24 -13.96 19.79 -16.02
CA ASN A 24 -13.88 20.87 -15.04
C ASN A 24 -12.45 21.05 -14.50
N PRO A 25 -11.76 22.17 -14.82
CA PRO A 25 -10.37 22.38 -14.39
C PRO A 25 -10.17 22.40 -12.88
N MET A 26 -11.20 22.77 -12.10
CA MET A 26 -11.13 22.78 -10.64
C MET A 26 -11.16 21.35 -10.08
N VAL A 27 -12.00 20.48 -10.63
CA VAL A 27 -12.08 19.06 -10.24
C VAL A 27 -10.74 18.38 -10.55
N LEU A 28 -10.18 18.62 -11.73
CA LEU A 28 -8.86 18.11 -12.10
C LEU A 28 -7.76 18.60 -11.13
N ARG A 29 -7.74 19.88 -10.78
CA ARG A 29 -6.75 20.44 -9.83
C ARG A 29 -6.87 19.80 -8.46
N THR A 30 -8.09 19.60 -7.95
CA THR A 30 -8.32 18.93 -6.66
C THR A 30 -7.88 17.47 -6.72
N MET A 31 -8.20 16.74 -7.79
CA MET A 31 -7.72 15.36 -7.97
C MET A 31 -6.19 15.29 -8.00
N ILE A 32 -5.53 16.18 -8.75
CA ILE A 32 -4.06 16.25 -8.80
C ILE A 32 -3.48 16.57 -7.41
N ALA A 33 -4.07 17.51 -6.67
CA ALA A 33 -3.63 17.85 -5.32
C ALA A 33 -3.75 16.65 -4.38
N ASN A 34 -4.87 15.93 -4.43
CA ASN A 34 -5.09 14.73 -3.62
C ASN A 34 -4.10 13.61 -3.99
N MET A 35 -3.85 13.38 -5.27
CA MET A 35 -2.86 12.41 -5.73
C MET A 35 -1.45 12.78 -5.25
N LYS A 36 -1.05 14.05 -5.36
CA LYS A 36 0.24 14.54 -4.85
C LYS A 36 0.37 14.32 -3.35
N SER A 37 -0.67 14.65 -2.58
CA SER A 37 -0.70 14.41 -1.14
C SER A 37 -0.59 12.93 -0.80
N GLY A 38 -1.28 12.06 -1.55
CA GLY A 38 -1.20 10.61 -1.38
C GLY A 38 0.21 10.06 -1.66
N ILE A 39 0.85 10.53 -2.74
CA ILE A 39 2.23 10.16 -3.09
C ILE A 39 3.20 10.59 -1.99
N GLU A 40 3.11 11.84 -1.51
CA GLU A 40 3.97 12.31 -0.42
C GLU A 40 3.76 11.52 0.87
N PHE A 41 2.52 11.16 1.19
CA PHE A 41 2.23 10.32 2.35
C PHE A 41 2.89 8.94 2.24
N VAL A 42 2.83 8.30 1.06
CA VAL A 42 3.51 7.02 0.81
C VAL A 42 5.03 7.18 0.96
N ARG A 43 5.62 8.24 0.42
CA ARG A 43 7.06 8.53 0.57
C ARG A 43 7.48 8.69 2.03
N VAL A 44 6.66 9.34 2.84
CA VAL A 44 6.92 9.47 4.29
C VAL A 44 6.91 8.09 4.95
N ILE A 45 5.94 7.23 4.64
CA ILE A 45 5.93 5.86 5.17
C ILE A 45 7.17 5.10 4.71
N GLU A 46 7.52 5.16 3.43
CA GLU A 46 8.74 4.50 2.91
C GLU A 46 10.01 5.01 3.60
N SER A 47 10.10 6.30 3.91
CA SER A 47 11.25 6.87 4.62
C SER A 47 11.40 6.32 6.05
N SER A 48 10.31 5.84 6.66
CA SER A 48 10.33 5.22 7.99
C SER A 48 10.90 3.80 8.00
N GLU A 49 11.12 3.18 6.82
CA GLU A 49 11.71 1.84 6.70
C GLU A 49 13.05 1.75 7.44
N VAL A 50 13.84 2.81 7.39
CA VAL A 50 15.15 2.86 8.07
C VAL A 50 15.02 2.69 9.57
N GLU A 51 14.01 3.32 10.18
CA GLU A 51 13.77 3.26 11.62
C GLU A 51 13.20 1.90 12.02
N ILE A 52 12.30 1.33 11.22
CA ILE A 52 11.77 -0.02 11.45
C ILE A 52 12.89 -1.06 11.37
N ARG A 53 13.83 -0.91 10.43
CA ARG A 53 14.99 -1.80 10.36
C ARG A 53 15.84 -1.74 11.62
N LYS A 54 15.96 -0.59 12.27
CA LYS A 54 16.65 -0.50 13.56
C LYS A 54 15.91 -1.29 14.63
N LEU A 55 14.58 -1.22 14.68
CA LEU A 55 13.76 -1.99 15.64
C LEU A 55 13.96 -3.51 15.50
N LEU A 56 14.18 -4.02 14.28
CA LEU A 56 14.49 -5.44 14.05
C LEU A 56 15.85 -5.89 14.63
N THR A 57 16.73 -4.95 14.96
CA THR A 57 18.06 -5.23 15.52
C THR A 57 18.16 -5.01 17.03
N VAL A 58 17.13 -4.43 17.65
CA VAL A 58 17.11 -4.20 19.10
C VAL A 58 16.87 -5.54 19.81
N HIS A 59 17.55 -5.77 20.95
CA HIS A 59 17.35 -6.96 21.79
C HIS A 59 16.05 -6.92 22.62
N ASP A 60 14.96 -6.40 22.05
CA ASP A 60 13.65 -6.38 22.67
C ASP A 60 12.64 -7.09 21.77
N ALA A 61 12.12 -8.22 22.25
CA ALA A 61 11.20 -9.05 21.50
C ALA A 61 9.86 -8.35 21.19
N GLY A 62 9.43 -7.42 22.04
CA GLY A 62 8.23 -6.61 21.80
C GLY A 62 8.38 -5.74 20.56
N ASN A 63 9.44 -4.95 20.52
CA ASN A 63 9.78 -4.07 19.39
C ASN A 63 10.03 -4.85 18.09
N ILE A 64 10.70 -6.00 18.16
CA ILE A 64 10.91 -6.85 16.98
C ILE A 64 9.57 -7.32 16.41
N LYS A 65 8.66 -7.83 17.26
CA LYS A 65 7.34 -8.30 16.82
C LYS A 65 6.50 -7.18 16.21
N GLU A 66 6.49 -6.01 16.84
CA GLU A 66 5.75 -4.85 16.32
C GLU A 66 6.30 -4.42 14.96
N ALA A 67 7.63 -4.42 14.80
CA ALA A 67 8.27 -4.12 13.52
C ALA A 67 7.91 -5.17 12.43
N ILE A 68 7.87 -6.46 12.76
CA ILE A 68 7.42 -7.52 11.85
C ILE A 68 5.95 -7.31 11.45
N HIS A 69 5.08 -6.98 12.40
CA HIS A 69 3.67 -6.73 12.15
C HIS A 69 3.48 -5.53 11.20
N LEU A 70 4.20 -4.44 11.44
CA LEU A 70 4.16 -3.24 10.60
C LEU A 70 4.66 -3.53 9.17
N ILE A 71 5.73 -4.30 9.02
CA ILE A 71 6.23 -4.73 7.69
C ILE A 71 5.20 -5.61 6.97
N THR A 72 4.52 -6.50 7.70
CA THR A 72 3.47 -7.36 7.14
C THR A 72 2.29 -6.52 6.64
N LEU A 73 1.86 -5.52 7.43
CA LEU A 73 0.85 -4.55 7.00
C LEU A 73 1.27 -3.79 5.75
N TRP A 74 2.53 -3.37 5.66
CA TRP A 74 3.04 -2.69 4.45
C TRP A 74 2.94 -3.59 3.22
N LYS A 75 3.26 -4.88 3.37
CA LYS A 75 3.17 -5.86 2.29
C LYS A 75 1.74 -6.04 1.80
N GLN A 76 0.79 -6.21 2.72
CA GLN A 76 -0.64 -6.33 2.41
C GLN A 76 -1.23 -5.08 1.74
N ARG A 77 -0.65 -3.92 2.01
CA ARG A 77 -1.05 -2.64 1.40
C ARG A 77 -0.30 -2.30 0.11
N GLY A 78 0.58 -3.19 -0.36
CA GLY A 78 1.30 -3.04 -1.61
C GLY A 78 2.38 -1.95 -1.58
N LEU A 79 2.96 -1.65 -0.41
CA LEU A 79 4.07 -0.69 -0.34
C LEU A 79 5.31 -1.28 -1.03
N PRO A 80 5.96 -0.54 -1.95
CA PRO A 80 7.11 -1.04 -2.71
C PRO A 80 8.27 -1.55 -1.87
N SER A 81 8.55 -0.90 -0.73
CA SER A 81 9.65 -1.28 0.18
C SER A 81 9.34 -2.50 1.06
N ALA A 82 8.10 -2.96 1.11
CA ALA A 82 7.69 -4.02 2.03
C ALA A 82 8.39 -5.36 1.74
N ASP A 83 8.61 -5.68 0.46
CA ASP A 83 9.23 -6.94 0.05
C ASP A 83 10.67 -7.09 0.51
N SER A 84 11.44 -6.01 0.43
CA SER A 84 12.84 -6.01 0.86
C SER A 84 12.94 -6.05 2.39
N ALA A 85 12.04 -5.35 3.09
CA ALA A 85 11.96 -5.35 4.54
C ALA A 85 11.54 -6.74 5.08
N LEU A 86 10.55 -7.38 4.46
CA LEU A 86 10.02 -8.67 4.88
C LEU A 86 11.04 -9.80 4.67
N ARG A 87 11.79 -9.79 3.57
CA ARG A 87 12.89 -10.77 3.38
C ARG A 87 13.93 -10.72 4.48
N ARG A 88 14.16 -9.55 5.10
CA ARG A 88 15.14 -9.41 6.19
C ARG A 88 14.66 -10.03 7.49
N THR A 89 13.34 -10.08 7.72
CA THR A 89 12.80 -10.71 8.94
C THR A 89 13.04 -12.22 8.95
N TRP A 90 13.27 -12.85 7.79
CA TRP A 90 13.57 -14.28 7.70
C TRP A 90 14.76 -14.70 8.57
N ALA A 91 15.79 -13.86 8.70
CA ALA A 91 16.94 -14.16 9.55
C ALA A 91 16.59 -14.26 11.05
N LEU A 92 15.46 -13.68 11.46
CA LEU A 92 15.00 -13.69 12.86
C LEU A 92 14.43 -15.04 13.28
N ILE A 93 14.19 -15.97 12.34
CA ILE A 93 13.78 -17.34 12.65
C ILE A 93 14.82 -18.10 13.50
N PHE A 94 16.08 -17.63 13.51
CA PHE A 94 17.15 -18.22 14.30
C PHE A 94 17.27 -17.62 15.71
N LEU A 95 16.42 -16.64 16.06
CA LEU A 95 16.41 -16.09 17.42
C LEU A 95 15.83 -17.10 18.41
N ARG A 96 16.33 -17.04 19.65
CA ARG A 96 15.90 -17.91 20.75
C ARG A 96 14.44 -17.67 21.15
N ASP A 97 13.94 -16.45 20.96
CA ASP A 97 12.58 -16.06 21.31
C ASP A 97 11.56 -16.74 20.37
N GLU A 98 10.69 -17.57 20.93
CA GLU A 98 9.66 -18.30 20.19
C GLU A 98 8.60 -17.37 19.59
N ALA A 99 8.17 -16.35 20.32
CA ALA A 99 7.14 -15.44 19.84
C ALA A 99 7.63 -14.60 18.65
N VAL A 100 8.93 -14.31 18.58
CA VAL A 100 9.54 -13.67 17.40
C VAL A 100 9.54 -14.61 16.20
N ARG A 101 9.88 -15.89 16.40
CA ARG A 101 9.88 -16.89 15.31
C ARG A 101 8.46 -17.08 14.75
N ASP A 102 7.47 -17.20 15.62
CA ASP A 102 6.07 -17.33 15.22
C ASP A 102 5.62 -16.11 14.42
N ALA A 103 5.96 -14.90 14.87
CA ALA A 103 5.66 -13.67 14.14
C ALA A 103 6.31 -13.65 12.73
N VAL A 104 7.53 -14.14 12.58
CA VAL A 104 8.17 -14.28 11.26
C VAL A 104 7.38 -15.27 10.40
N VAL A 105 7.08 -16.45 10.92
CA VAL A 105 6.33 -17.48 10.18
C VAL A 105 4.97 -16.93 9.74
N ASP A 106 4.22 -16.34 10.66
CA ASP A 106 2.92 -15.72 10.37
C ASP A 106 3.03 -14.63 9.31
N ALA A 107 4.07 -13.80 9.35
CA ALA A 107 4.33 -12.78 8.36
C ALA A 107 4.66 -13.35 6.96
N PHE A 108 5.11 -14.60 6.86
CA PHE A 108 5.36 -15.28 5.58
C PHE A 108 4.15 -16.06 5.05
N TYR A 109 3.28 -16.54 5.94
CA TYR A 109 2.06 -17.26 5.56
C TYR A 109 0.85 -16.34 5.29
N ASN A 110 0.77 -15.18 5.95
CA ASN A 110 -0.39 -14.28 5.89
C ASN A 110 -0.15 -13.03 4.99
N GLN A 111 0.68 -13.15 3.95
CA GLN A 111 0.99 -12.07 3.00
C GLN A 111 -0.11 -11.80 1.98
#